data_AF-A0A1M2VWC7-F1
#
_entry.id   AF-A0A1M2VWC7-F1
#
_cell.length_a   1.000
_cell.length_b   1.000
_cell.length_c   1.000
_cell.angle_alpha   90.00
_cell.angle_beta   90.00
_cell.angle_gamma   90.00
#
_symmetry.space_group_name_H-M   'P 1'
#
loop_
_entity.id
_entity.type
_entity.pdbx_description
1 polymer ?
#
loop_
_entity_poly.entity_id
_entity_poly.type
_entity_poly.pdbx_seq_one_letter_code
_entity_poly.pdbx_strand_id
1 'polypeptide(L)'
;MAPSNITIQQVTSPSDDLLKAAAQLYVDTLQGDPTLVGAAAGHLEHAPEIILAVLTPIARVCGELYAATDADGALVGFSAWVPPGRSTFDTEEQAEMGLTQFLQGRLDAEAHGPYMKTVGVQLHATPSVSEY
;
A
#
# COMPACT_ATOMS: atom_id res chain seq x y z
N MET A 1 -16.79 17.91 -11.49
CA MET A 1 -17.25 16.82 -12.35
C MET A 1 -16.04 16.26 -13.06
N ALA A 2 -15.87 14.94 -13.10
CA ALA A 2 -14.82 14.34 -13.92
C ALA A 2 -15.07 14.66 -15.41
N PRO A 3 -14.04 14.76 -16.25
CA PRO A 3 -14.20 14.88 -17.69
C PRO A 3 -15.11 13.76 -18.23
N SER A 4 -15.87 14.02 -19.30
CA SER A 4 -16.86 13.05 -19.83
C SER A 4 -16.25 11.74 -20.34
N ASN A 5 -14.93 11.68 -20.52
CA ASN A 5 -14.19 10.49 -20.91
C ASN A 5 -13.58 9.71 -19.73
N ILE A 6 -13.85 10.11 -18.48
CA ILE A 6 -13.36 9.43 -17.29
C ILE A 6 -14.53 8.83 -16.51
N THR A 7 -14.43 7.53 -16.24
CA THR A 7 -15.35 6.82 -15.36
C THR A 7 -14.68 6.61 -14.01
N ILE A 8 -15.34 7.01 -12.92
CA ILE A 8 -14.88 6.77 -11.55
C ILE A 8 -15.83 5.79 -10.89
N GLN A 9 -15.31 4.71 -10.34
CA GLN A 9 -16.10 3.69 -9.67
C GLN A 9 -15.39 3.11 -8.45
N GLN A 10 -16.16 2.74 -7.44
CA GLN A 10 -15.67 1.93 -6.33
C GLN A 10 -15.37 0.52 -6.84
N VAL A 11 -14.22 -0.02 -6.45
CA VAL A 11 -13.78 -1.37 -6.79
C VAL A 11 -13.77 -2.20 -5.53
N THR A 12 -14.75 -3.10 -5.38
CA THR A 12 -14.91 -3.95 -4.20
C THR A 12 -14.17 -5.29 -4.29
N SER A 13 -13.80 -5.71 -5.50
CA SER A 13 -13.03 -6.93 -5.76
C SER A 13 -11.94 -6.67 -6.80
N PRO A 14 -10.84 -5.99 -6.42
CA PRO A 14 -9.79 -5.59 -7.36
C PRO A 14 -8.95 -6.78 -7.84
N SER A 15 -8.71 -6.84 -9.15
CA SER A 15 -7.75 -7.80 -9.73
C SER A 15 -6.32 -7.47 -9.33
N ASP A 16 -5.43 -8.47 -9.38
CA ASP A 16 -4.00 -8.26 -9.15
C ASP A 16 -3.42 -7.24 -10.15
N ASP A 17 -3.85 -7.29 -11.40
CA ASP A 17 -3.37 -6.39 -12.45
C ASP A 17 -3.76 -4.93 -12.19
N LEU A 18 -4.98 -4.69 -11.67
CA LEU A 18 -5.41 -3.36 -11.27
C LEU A 18 -4.55 -2.82 -10.12
N LEU A 19 -4.28 -3.64 -9.10
CA LEU A 19 -3.47 -3.22 -7.95
C LEU A 19 -2.02 -2.94 -8.36
N LYS A 20 -1.44 -3.78 -9.23
CA LYS A 20 -0.10 -3.54 -9.80
C LYS A 20 -0.06 -2.25 -10.62
N ALA A 21 -1.07 -2.01 -11.46
CA ALA A 21 -1.17 -0.79 -12.23
C ALA A 21 -1.32 0.45 -11.34
N ALA A 22 -2.11 0.37 -10.27
CA ALA A 22 -2.27 1.45 -9.29
C ALA A 22 -0.97 1.74 -8.53
N ALA A 23 -0.27 0.70 -8.10
CA ALA A 23 1.04 0.84 -7.44
C ALA A 23 2.07 1.48 -8.38
N GLN A 24 2.12 1.07 -9.64
CA GLN A 24 3.00 1.70 -10.63
C GLN A 24 2.62 3.15 -10.89
N LEU A 25 1.32 3.45 -11.05
CA LEU A 25 0.83 4.82 -11.27
C LEU A 25 1.20 5.76 -10.11
N TYR A 26 1.16 5.27 -8.87
CA TYR A 26 1.60 6.01 -7.70
C TYR A 26 3.10 6.36 -7.78
N VAL A 27 3.95 5.37 -8.11
CA VAL A 27 5.39 5.55 -8.27
C VAL A 27 5.69 6.55 -9.39
N ASP A 28 5.01 6.42 -10.53
CA ASP A 28 5.18 7.32 -11.68
C ASP A 28 4.78 8.76 -11.35
N THR A 29 3.74 8.94 -10.53
CA THR A 29 3.26 10.27 -10.10
C THR A 29 4.23 10.97 -9.14
N LEU A 30 4.97 10.20 -8.33
CA LEU A 30 5.88 10.72 -7.32
C LEU A 30 7.36 10.65 -7.71
N GLN A 31 7.68 10.51 -9.01
CA GLN A 31 9.07 10.50 -9.46
C GLN A 31 9.79 11.80 -9.05
N GLY A 32 10.86 11.65 -8.27
CA GLY A 32 11.64 12.77 -7.72
C GLY A 32 11.03 13.42 -6.47
N ASP A 33 9.88 12.96 -5.99
CA ASP A 33 9.27 13.45 -4.75
C ASP A 33 9.90 12.74 -3.52
N PRO A 34 10.35 13.48 -2.50
CA PRO A 34 10.91 12.91 -1.27
C PRO A 34 9.96 11.92 -0.54
N THR A 35 8.65 12.06 -0.74
CA THR A 35 7.63 11.15 -0.21
C THR A 35 7.86 9.72 -0.69
N LEU A 36 8.22 9.55 -1.96
CA LEU A 36 8.48 8.23 -2.53
C LEU A 36 9.73 7.58 -1.91
N VAL A 37 10.77 8.38 -1.65
CA VAL A 37 11.99 7.93 -0.95
C VAL A 37 11.64 7.44 0.45
N GLY A 38 10.82 8.19 1.20
CA GLY A 38 10.36 7.78 2.51
C GLY A 38 9.51 6.51 2.48
N ALA A 39 8.56 6.43 1.55
CA ALA A 39 7.67 5.27 1.39
C ALA A 39 8.43 3.98 1.03
N ALA A 40 9.48 4.10 0.21
CA ALA A 40 10.31 2.98 -0.22
C ALA A 40 11.57 2.76 0.64
N ALA A 41 11.69 3.46 1.78
CA ALA A 41 12.87 3.38 2.66
C ALA A 41 14.21 3.64 1.93
N GLY A 42 14.20 4.46 0.88
CA GLY A 42 15.36 4.72 0.02
C GLY A 42 15.59 3.71 -1.10
N HIS A 43 14.89 2.57 -1.10
CA HIS A 43 15.00 1.52 -2.13
C HIS A 43 13.99 1.74 -3.26
N LEU A 44 14.21 2.80 -4.05
CA LEU A 44 13.29 3.21 -5.12
C LEU A 44 13.06 2.13 -6.18
N GLU A 45 14.04 1.25 -6.39
CA GLU A 45 13.93 0.07 -7.26
C GLU A 45 12.83 -0.92 -6.80
N HIS A 46 12.45 -0.85 -5.53
CA HIS A 46 11.41 -1.67 -4.91
C HIS A 46 10.14 -0.88 -4.56
N ALA A 47 10.06 0.38 -4.98
CA ALA A 47 8.91 1.24 -4.67
C ALA A 47 7.56 0.65 -5.14
N PRO A 48 7.42 0.08 -6.37
CA PRO A 48 6.14 -0.51 -6.77
C PRO A 48 5.69 -1.66 -5.85
N GLU A 49 6.65 -2.44 -5.32
CA GLU A 49 6.37 -3.64 -4.52
C GLU A 49 5.84 -3.26 -3.14
N ILE A 50 6.40 -2.23 -2.52
CA ILE A 50 5.94 -1.76 -1.22
C ILE A 50 4.65 -0.96 -1.30
N ILE A 51 4.45 -0.18 -2.37
CA ILE A 51 3.16 0.47 -2.60
C ILE A 51 2.07 -0.57 -2.86
N LEU A 52 2.38 -1.64 -3.59
CA LEU A 52 1.47 -2.77 -3.76
C LEU A 52 1.15 -3.45 -2.42
N ALA A 53 2.16 -3.67 -1.57
CA ALA A 53 1.99 -4.26 -0.24
C ALA A 53 1.10 -3.42 0.70
N VAL A 54 1.10 -2.09 0.53
CA VAL A 54 0.20 -1.18 1.27
C VAL A 54 -1.20 -1.17 0.64
N LEU A 55 -1.31 -1.07 -0.69
CA LEU A 55 -2.60 -0.97 -1.38
C LEU A 55 -3.43 -2.24 -1.29
N THR A 56 -2.79 -3.42 -1.30
CA THR A 56 -3.48 -4.71 -1.30
C THR A 56 -4.40 -4.90 -0.10
N PRO A 57 -3.95 -4.77 1.16
CA PRO A 57 -4.83 -4.90 2.33
C PRO A 57 -5.86 -3.76 2.44
N ILE A 58 -5.55 -2.55 1.97
CA ILE A 58 -6.54 -1.46 1.90
C ILE A 58 -7.68 -1.88 0.97
N ALA A 59 -7.36 -2.31 -0.24
CA ALA A 59 -8.36 -2.58 -1.27
C ALA A 59 -9.12 -3.89 -1.07
N ARG A 60 -8.59 -4.84 -0.27
CA ARG A 60 -9.18 -6.18 -0.09
C ARG A 60 -9.79 -6.43 1.29
N VAL A 61 -9.35 -5.72 2.32
CA VAL A 61 -9.66 -6.12 3.71
C VAL A 61 -10.20 -4.97 4.54
N CYS A 62 -9.48 -3.84 4.56
CA CYS A 62 -9.69 -2.83 5.60
C CYS A 62 -10.16 -1.47 5.10
N GLY A 63 -10.17 -1.23 3.79
CA GLY A 63 -10.45 0.09 3.23
C GLY A 63 -11.32 0.05 1.98
N GLU A 64 -11.25 1.16 1.25
CA GLU A 64 -11.95 1.35 -0.01
C GLU A 64 -10.95 1.72 -1.11
N LEU A 65 -11.22 1.25 -2.33
CA LEU A 65 -10.50 1.62 -3.54
C LEU A 65 -11.48 2.17 -4.56
N TYR A 66 -11.15 3.32 -5.13
CA TYR A 66 -11.85 3.91 -6.27
C TYR A 66 -10.87 4.03 -7.43
N ALA A 67 -11.26 3.52 -8.59
CA ALA A 67 -10.48 3.62 -9.82
C ALA A 67 -11.12 4.64 -10.76
N ALA A 68 -10.28 5.46 -11.38
CA ALA A 68 -10.62 6.32 -12.49
C ALA A 68 -10.05 5.69 -13.77
N THR A 69 -10.91 5.35 -14.72
CA THR A 69 -10.54 4.79 -16.01
C THR A 69 -10.94 5.69 -17.16
N ASP A 70 -10.15 5.70 -18.23
CA ASP A 70 -10.50 6.40 -19.46
C ASP A 70 -11.50 5.60 -20.33
N ALA A 71 -11.74 6.07 -21.55
CA ALA A 71 -12.67 5.46 -22.51
C ALA A 71 -12.22 4.07 -23.00
N ASP A 72 -10.92 3.77 -22.94
CA ASP A 72 -10.35 2.47 -23.31
C ASP A 72 -10.27 1.51 -22.10
N GLY A 73 -10.69 1.98 -20.93
CA GLY A 73 -10.64 1.22 -19.68
C GLY A 73 -9.27 1.24 -18.99
N ALA A 74 -8.33 2.07 -19.46
CA ALA A 74 -7.02 2.19 -18.83
C ALA A 74 -7.12 2.96 -17.51
N LEU A 75 -6.40 2.50 -16.48
CA LEU A 75 -6.33 3.19 -15.19
C LEU A 75 -5.54 4.50 -15.36
N VAL A 76 -6.20 5.63 -15.07
CA VAL A 76 -5.59 6.97 -15.15
C VAL A 76 -5.54 7.68 -13.80
N GLY A 77 -6.12 7.07 -12.76
CA GLY A 77 -6.10 7.60 -11.41
C GLY A 77 -6.75 6.62 -10.44
N PHE A 78 -6.43 6.75 -9.16
CA PHE A 78 -7.12 6.02 -8.11
C PHE A 78 -7.14 6.82 -6.81
N SER A 79 -8.01 6.43 -5.90
CA SER A 79 -7.97 6.83 -4.50
C SER A 79 -8.18 5.60 -3.65
N ALA A 80 -7.38 5.46 -2.58
CA ALA A 80 -7.52 4.40 -1.62
C ALA A 80 -7.41 4.97 -0.21
N TRP A 81 -8.25 4.51 0.71
CA TRP A 81 -8.22 4.98 2.09
C TRP A 81 -8.67 3.90 3.06
N VAL A 82 -8.18 4.02 4.29
CA VAL A 82 -8.62 3.24 5.44
C VAL A 82 -9.59 4.10 6.25
N PRO A 83 -10.80 3.62 6.57
CA PRO A 83 -11.75 4.36 7.38
C PRO A 83 -11.22 4.55 8.81
N PRO A 84 -11.72 5.56 9.55
CA PRO A 84 -11.32 5.79 10.93
C PRO A 84 -11.49 4.55 11.82
N GLY A 85 -10.52 4.30 12.70
CA GLY A 85 -10.55 3.18 13.66
C GLY A 85 -10.04 1.84 13.10
N ARG A 86 -9.46 1.83 11.89
CA ARG A 86 -8.80 0.69 11.25
C ARG A 86 -7.35 1.05 10.89
N SER A 87 -6.50 0.05 10.70
CA SER A 87 -5.16 0.19 10.14
C SER A 87 -4.97 -0.69 8.90
N THR A 88 -4.03 -0.30 8.04
CA THR A 88 -3.62 -1.09 6.87
C THR A 88 -3.10 -2.47 7.26
N PHE A 89 -2.46 -2.58 8.43
CA PHE A 89 -1.81 -3.78 8.92
C PHE A 89 -2.29 -4.13 10.35
N ASP A 90 -3.61 -4.31 10.51
CA ASP A 90 -4.21 -4.71 11.80
C ASP A 90 -3.90 -6.18 12.16
N THR A 91 -3.70 -7.05 11.17
CA THR A 91 -3.45 -8.50 11.37
C THR A 91 -2.20 -9.00 10.64
N GLU A 92 -1.70 -10.17 11.06
CA GLU A 92 -0.59 -10.86 10.38
C GLU A 92 -0.96 -11.18 8.93
N GLU A 93 -2.20 -11.60 8.65
CA GLU A 93 -2.62 -11.89 7.27
C GLU A 93 -2.54 -10.67 6.37
N GLN A 94 -2.80 -9.46 6.88
CA GLN A 94 -2.62 -8.22 6.11
C GLN A 94 -1.14 -7.91 5.86
N ALA A 95 -0.26 -8.15 6.83
CA ALA A 95 1.19 -7.96 6.65
C ALA A 95 1.77 -8.96 5.63
N GLU A 96 1.24 -10.17 5.58
CA GLU A 96 1.63 -11.20 4.60
C GLU A 96 1.17 -10.89 3.17
N MET A 97 0.33 -9.86 2.96
CA MET A 97 -0.06 -9.37 1.62
C MET A 97 1.01 -8.54 0.91
N GLY A 98 2.27 -8.64 1.33
CA GLY A 98 3.43 -8.06 0.63
C GLY A 98 4.44 -7.40 1.56
N LEU A 99 4.03 -6.93 2.73
CA LEU A 99 4.91 -6.20 3.64
C LEU A 99 5.99 -7.12 4.23
N THR A 100 5.61 -8.32 4.67
CA THR A 100 6.56 -9.31 5.20
C THR A 100 7.64 -9.65 4.16
N GLN A 101 7.24 -9.86 2.90
CA GLN A 101 8.14 -10.19 1.81
C GLN A 101 9.08 -9.01 1.47
N PHE A 102 8.56 -7.78 1.51
CA PHE A 102 9.36 -6.58 1.31
C PHE A 102 10.41 -6.43 2.43
N LEU A 103 10.00 -6.55 3.69
CA LEU A 103 10.91 -6.48 4.83
C LEU A 103 12.00 -7.55 4.73
N GLN A 104 11.64 -8.81 4.58
CA GLN A 104 12.60 -9.93 4.62
C GLN A 104 13.51 -10.01 3.38
N GLY A 105 13.02 -9.57 2.22
CA GLY A 105 13.70 -9.79 0.94
C GLY A 105 14.34 -8.55 0.31
N ARG A 106 14.03 -7.34 0.81
CA ARG A 106 14.37 -6.06 0.16
C ARG A 106 14.92 -4.99 1.10
N LEU A 107 14.78 -5.17 2.41
CA LEU A 107 15.31 -4.27 3.42
C LEU A 107 16.34 -4.98 4.30
N ASP A 108 17.45 -4.29 4.59
CA ASP A 108 18.39 -4.73 5.61
C ASP A 108 17.68 -4.83 6.96
N ALA A 109 18.00 -5.87 7.75
CA ALA A 109 17.32 -6.17 9.01
C ALA A 109 17.30 -4.98 10.00
N GLU A 110 18.36 -4.17 10.01
CA GLU A 110 18.47 -2.98 10.86
C GLU A 110 17.48 -1.87 10.47
N ALA A 111 17.05 -1.83 9.21
CA ALA A 111 16.11 -0.85 8.68
C ALA A 111 14.63 -1.21 8.93
N HIS A 112 14.33 -2.44 9.35
CA HIS A 112 12.95 -2.92 9.54
C HIS A 112 12.20 -2.12 10.60
N GLY A 113 12.79 -1.95 11.79
CA GLY A 113 12.16 -1.24 12.91
C GLY A 113 11.85 0.23 12.61
N PRO A 114 12.82 1.02 12.12
CA PRO A 114 12.58 2.39 11.67
C PRO A 114 11.51 2.49 10.57
N TYR A 115 11.55 1.56 9.61
CA TYR A 115 10.58 1.54 8.51
C TYR A 115 9.15 1.30 8.99
N MET A 116 8.95 0.30 9.87
CA MET A 116 7.64 -0.02 10.45
C MET A 116 7.01 1.16 11.20
N LYS A 117 7.84 1.99 11.85
CA LYS A 117 7.36 3.24 12.48
C LYS A 117 6.88 4.26 11.44
N THR A 118 7.54 4.36 10.29
CA THR A 118 7.16 5.27 9.20
C THR A 118 5.86 4.86 8.53
N VAL A 119 5.65 3.56 8.29
CA VAL A 119 4.40 3.05 7.68
C VAL A 119 3.24 2.93 8.67
N GLY A 120 3.40 3.42 9.91
CA GLY A 120 2.33 3.41 10.92
C GLY A 120 1.97 2.02 11.44
N VAL A 121 2.86 1.03 11.26
CA VAL A 121 2.65 -0.31 11.79
C VAL A 121 3.07 -0.34 13.25
N GLN A 122 2.08 -0.24 14.12
CA GLN A 122 2.21 -0.63 15.51
C GLN A 122 1.74 -2.07 15.61
N LEU A 123 2.58 -3.03 15.19
CA LEU A 123 2.39 -4.41 15.63
C LEU A 123 2.35 -4.31 17.16
N HIS A 124 1.20 -4.61 17.76
CA HIS A 124 1.12 -4.81 19.18
C HIS A 124 2.06 -5.97 19.46
N ALA A 125 3.28 -5.67 19.91
CA ALA A 125 4.15 -6.67 20.49
C ALA A 125 3.28 -7.35 21.54
N THR A 126 2.94 -8.62 21.31
CA THR A 126 2.33 -9.48 22.30
C THR A 126 3.16 -9.27 23.56
N PRO A 127 2.57 -8.86 24.70
CA PRO A 127 3.36 -8.72 25.90
C PRO A 127 3.98 -10.09 26.15
N SER A 128 5.31 -10.17 26.08
CA SER A 128 6.04 -11.34 26.53
C SER A 128 5.53 -11.61 27.94
N VAL A 129 4.96 -12.79 28.13
CA VAL A 129 4.58 -13.29 29.46
C VAL A 129 5.87 -13.24 30.29
N SER A 130 6.00 -12.20 31.10
CA SER A 130 7.05 -12.10 32.11
C SER A 130 6.44 -12.68 33.37
N GLU A 131 7.03 -13.81 33.75
CA GLU A 131 6.91 -14.53 34.99
C GLU A 131 6.69 -13.63 36.21
N TYR A 132 5.72 -14.01 37.05
CA TYR A 132 5.75 -13.87 38.50
C TYR A 132 5.16 -15.15 39.11
#